data_AF-A0A534HQ78-F1
#
_entry.id   AF-A0A534HQ78-F1
#
_cell.length_a   1.000
_cell.length_b   1.000
_cell.length_c   1.000
_cell.angle_alpha   90.00
_cell.angle_beta   90.00
_cell.angle_gamma   90.00
#
_symmetry.space_group_name_H-M   'P 1'
#
loop_
_entity.id
_entity.type
_entity.pdbx_description
1 polymer ?
#
loop_
_entity_poly.entity_id
_entity_poly.type
_entity_poly.pdbx_seq_one_letter_code
_entity_poly.pdbx_strand_id
1 'polypeptide(L)'
;ETNPGDDFRISEAKVGGAAKFITKLWNVARFISSFEEPTHGKLLPSDEWILAELNRLIEVSRGSYEDLNLFVPSNRSREFLWNLFAPHYMEMVKARAYEGDTGARWTLHACLRDLLRLLAPIAPFSTDKIWRSMYGASVHAETFPMPRDGIPGSRADFTDKIVAFNADVWKRKRDGGLSLNVELTGVSIPPDLKPFEGDLRRMHRLAS
;
A
#
# COMPACT_ATOMS: atom_id res chain seq x y z
N GLU A 1 4.32 -23.73 -0.31
CA GLU A 1 3.26 -23.45 -1.30
C GLU A 1 2.29 -24.63 -1.27
N THR A 2 1.00 -24.41 -1.52
CA THR A 2 0.01 -25.49 -1.62
C THR A 2 -0.70 -25.24 -2.94
N ASN A 3 -0.46 -26.09 -3.91
CA ASN A 3 -1.04 -26.00 -5.23
C ASN A 3 -2.44 -26.64 -5.25
N PRO A 4 -3.28 -26.28 -6.24
CA PRO A 4 -4.53 -27.00 -6.46
C PRO A 4 -4.27 -28.51 -6.57
N GLY A 5 -4.88 -29.31 -5.68
CA GLY A 5 -4.70 -30.75 -5.60
C GLY A 5 -3.78 -31.25 -4.48
N ASP A 6 -3.08 -30.36 -3.77
CA ASP A 6 -2.26 -30.74 -2.62
C ASP A 6 -3.10 -30.92 -1.35
N ASP A 7 -2.76 -31.94 -0.56
CA ASP A 7 -3.26 -32.08 0.80
C ASP A 7 -2.72 -30.95 1.68
N PHE A 8 -3.60 -30.16 2.29
CA PHE A 8 -3.22 -29.16 3.27
C PHE A 8 -3.75 -29.49 4.65
N ARG A 9 -2.86 -29.46 5.64
CA ARG A 9 -3.25 -29.54 7.04
C ARG A 9 -3.86 -28.20 7.47
N ILE A 10 -4.97 -28.28 8.20
CA ILE A 10 -5.50 -27.10 8.89
C ILE A 10 -4.40 -26.50 9.78
N SER A 11 -4.28 -25.18 9.74
CA SER A 11 -3.30 -24.44 10.53
C SER A 11 -3.98 -23.24 11.15
N GLU A 12 -4.21 -23.29 12.46
CA GLU A 12 -4.75 -22.17 13.22
C GLU A 12 -3.89 -20.92 13.07
N ALA A 13 -2.56 -21.08 12.96
CA ALA A 13 -1.65 -19.98 12.70
C ALA A 13 -1.93 -19.30 11.34
N LYS A 14 -2.21 -20.07 10.28
CA LYS A 14 -2.59 -19.51 8.97
C LYS A 14 -3.94 -18.80 9.03
N VAL A 15 -4.93 -19.38 9.70
CA VAL A 15 -6.25 -18.77 9.91
C VAL A 15 -6.12 -17.45 10.68
N GLY A 16 -5.36 -17.46 11.78
CA GLY A 16 -5.06 -16.25 12.55
C GLY A 16 -4.31 -15.19 11.75
N GLY A 17 -3.39 -15.59 10.87
CA GLY A 17 -2.71 -14.69 9.93
C GLY A 17 -3.69 -14.02 8.96
N ALA A 18 -4.62 -14.79 8.38
CA ALA A 18 -5.66 -14.25 7.51
C ALA A 18 -6.60 -13.28 8.27
N ALA A 19 -7.00 -13.60 9.49
CA ALA A 19 -7.82 -12.71 10.33
C ALA A 19 -7.11 -11.37 10.59
N LYS A 20 -5.82 -11.41 10.96
CA LYS A 20 -5.00 -10.20 11.16
C LYS A 20 -4.88 -9.36 9.88
N PHE A 21 -4.80 -10.00 8.71
CA PHE A 21 -4.80 -9.32 7.42
C PHE A 21 -6.11 -8.57 7.17
N ILE A 22 -7.27 -9.20 7.39
CA ILE A 22 -8.56 -8.53 7.28
C ILE A 22 -8.67 -7.35 8.25
N THR A 23 -8.20 -7.50 9.50
CA THR A 23 -8.14 -6.38 10.46
C THR A 23 -7.24 -5.25 9.96
N LYS A 24 -6.08 -5.55 9.36
CA LYS A 24 -5.19 -4.54 8.79
C LYS A 24 -5.85 -3.81 7.62
N LEU A 25 -6.52 -4.52 6.73
CA LEU A 25 -7.27 -3.96 5.60
C LEU A 25 -8.36 -3.00 6.09
N TRP A 26 -9.12 -3.39 7.12
CA TRP A 26 -10.12 -2.54 7.76
C TRP A 26 -9.51 -1.27 8.37
N ASN A 27 -8.39 -1.38 9.09
CA ASN A 27 -7.72 -0.24 9.71
C ASN A 27 -7.17 0.74 8.66
N VAL A 28 -6.64 0.23 7.55
CA VAL A 28 -6.20 1.04 6.42
C VAL A 28 -7.40 1.76 5.79
N ALA A 29 -8.51 1.07 5.56
CA ALA A 29 -9.73 1.70 5.05
C ALA A 29 -10.26 2.79 5.98
N ARG A 30 -10.28 2.54 7.29
CA ARG A 30 -10.68 3.53 8.30
C ARG A 30 -9.78 4.77 8.32
N PHE A 31 -8.47 4.60 8.12
CA PHE A 31 -7.58 5.74 7.99
C PHE A 31 -7.93 6.55 6.73
N ILE A 32 -8.07 5.87 5.59
CA ILE A 32 -8.36 6.50 4.30
C ILE A 32 -9.73 7.20 4.33
N SER A 33 -10.72 6.65 5.04
CA SER A 33 -12.05 7.26 5.21
C SER A 33 -12.04 8.61 5.94
N SER A 34 -10.89 9.03 6.49
CA SER A 34 -10.72 10.35 7.09
C SER A 34 -10.50 11.45 6.06
N PHE A 35 -10.36 11.08 4.78
CA PHE A 35 -10.12 12.01 3.68
C PHE A 35 -11.25 11.89 2.65
N GLU A 36 -11.66 13.03 2.11
CA GLU A 36 -12.54 13.04 0.94
C GLU A 36 -11.80 12.52 -0.28
N GLU A 37 -12.50 11.76 -1.13
CA GLU A 37 -11.97 11.27 -2.39
C GLU A 37 -11.96 12.38 -3.45
N PRO A 38 -10.78 12.87 -3.88
CA PRO A 38 -10.71 13.82 -4.98
C PRO A 38 -11.03 13.12 -6.30
N THR A 39 -11.58 13.84 -7.27
CA THR A 39 -11.76 13.30 -8.64
C THR A 39 -10.43 13.16 -9.38
N HIS A 40 -9.50 14.07 -9.11
CA HIS A 40 -8.16 14.11 -9.67
C HIS A 40 -7.18 14.66 -8.62
N GLY A 41 -5.90 14.35 -8.80
CA GLY A 41 -4.84 14.83 -7.93
C GLY A 41 -3.56 15.08 -8.71
N LYS A 42 -2.79 16.09 -8.29
CA LYS A 42 -1.45 16.32 -8.83
C LYS A 42 -0.48 15.36 -8.13
N LEU A 43 -0.09 14.29 -8.81
CA LEU A 43 0.78 13.26 -8.26
C LEU A 43 2.18 13.82 -8.00
N LEU A 44 2.75 13.45 -6.85
CA LEU A 44 4.17 13.59 -6.57
C LEU A 44 4.90 12.25 -6.80
N PRO A 45 6.25 12.23 -6.83
CA PRO A 45 7.01 11.01 -7.09
C PRO A 45 6.67 9.83 -6.17
N SER A 46 6.33 10.09 -4.89
CA SER A 46 5.89 9.06 -3.94
C SER A 46 4.54 8.42 -4.32
N ASP A 47 3.62 9.23 -4.87
CA ASP A 47 2.32 8.78 -5.38
C ASP A 47 2.51 7.90 -6.62
N GLU A 48 3.33 8.36 -7.56
CA GLU A 48 3.66 7.60 -8.77
C GLU A 48 4.37 6.28 -8.43
N TRP A 49 5.22 6.27 -7.41
CA TRP A 49 5.90 5.06 -6.93
C TRP A 49 4.95 3.99 -6.45
N ILE A 50 4.03 4.31 -5.53
CA ILE A 50 3.12 3.29 -5.02
C ILE A 50 2.12 2.83 -6.08
N LEU A 51 1.74 3.71 -7.01
CA LEU A 51 0.88 3.37 -8.15
C LEU A 51 1.60 2.46 -9.14
N ALA A 52 2.92 2.62 -9.34
CA ALA A 52 3.71 1.72 -10.17
C ALA A 52 3.80 0.31 -9.55
N GLU A 53 3.97 0.21 -8.22
CA GLU A 53 3.88 -1.06 -7.49
C GLU A 53 2.49 -1.69 -7.57
N LEU A 54 1.44 -0.88 -7.47
CA LEU A 54 0.07 -1.33 -7.64
C LEU A 54 -0.22 -1.83 -9.06
N ASN A 55 0.30 -1.16 -10.09
CA ASN A 55 0.20 -1.62 -11.47
C ASN A 55 0.87 -3.00 -11.65
N ARG A 56 2.09 -3.19 -11.12
CA ARG A 56 2.77 -4.51 -11.11
C ARG A 56 1.92 -5.58 -10.40
N LEU A 57 1.29 -5.23 -9.28
CA LEU A 57 0.37 -6.13 -8.56
C LEU A 57 -0.87 -6.48 -9.39
N ILE A 58 -1.47 -5.50 -10.08
CA ILE A 58 -2.63 -5.73 -10.94
C ILE A 58 -2.27 -6.65 -12.10
N GLU A 59 -1.17 -6.38 -12.80
CA GLU A 59 -0.70 -7.19 -13.94
C GLU A 59 -0.50 -8.65 -13.54
N VAL A 60 0.25 -8.92 -12.47
CA VAL A 60 0.51 -10.30 -12.03
C VAL A 60 -0.77 -10.98 -11.55
N SER A 61 -1.67 -10.24 -10.89
CA SER A 61 -2.94 -10.78 -10.40
C SER A 61 -3.86 -11.18 -11.55
N ARG A 62 -3.95 -10.36 -12.60
CA ARG A 62 -4.78 -10.64 -13.77
C ARG A 62 -4.40 -11.96 -14.44
N GLY A 63 -3.11 -12.14 -14.76
CA GLY A 63 -2.63 -13.40 -15.33
C GLY A 63 -2.87 -14.59 -14.40
N SER A 64 -2.65 -14.41 -13.09
CA SER A 64 -2.90 -15.48 -12.12
C SER A 64 -4.37 -15.89 -12.04
N TYR A 65 -5.31 -14.94 -12.14
CA TYR A 65 -6.75 -15.23 -12.17
C TYR A 65 -7.17 -15.95 -13.46
N GLU A 66 -6.56 -15.61 -14.61
CA GLU A 66 -6.77 -16.33 -15.87
C GLU A 66 -6.33 -17.80 -15.76
N ASP A 67 -5.24 -18.05 -15.00
CA ASP A 67 -4.73 -19.38 -14.71
C ASP A 67 -5.41 -20.09 -13.51
N LEU A 68 -6.50 -19.52 -12.97
CA LEU A 68 -7.21 -20.00 -11.77
C LEU A 68 -6.32 -20.12 -10.51
N ASN A 69 -5.21 -19.41 -10.47
CA ASN A 69 -4.27 -19.38 -9.37
C ASN A 69 -4.60 -18.23 -8.40
N LEU A 70 -5.35 -18.53 -7.35
CA LEU A 70 -5.70 -17.56 -6.30
C LEU A 70 -4.58 -17.30 -5.29
N PHE A 71 -3.55 -18.15 -5.25
CA PHE A 71 -2.47 -18.05 -4.26
C PHE A 71 -1.61 -16.81 -4.50
N VAL A 72 -1.26 -16.52 -5.75
CA VAL A 72 -0.46 -15.35 -6.14
C VAL A 72 -1.17 -14.03 -5.79
N PRO A 73 -2.40 -13.73 -6.27
CA PRO A 73 -3.07 -12.47 -5.97
C PRO A 73 -3.32 -12.31 -4.46
N SER A 74 -3.62 -13.39 -3.74
CA SER A 74 -3.77 -13.37 -2.27
C SER A 74 -2.49 -12.94 -1.56
N ASN A 75 -1.36 -13.60 -1.85
CA ASN A 75 -0.10 -13.29 -1.16
C ASN A 75 0.48 -11.95 -1.58
N ARG A 76 0.45 -11.62 -2.88
CA ARG A 76 1.01 -10.37 -3.39
C ARG A 76 0.20 -9.16 -2.91
N SER A 77 -1.12 -9.26 -2.81
CA SER A 77 -1.96 -8.23 -2.20
C SER A 77 -1.65 -8.05 -0.71
N ARG A 78 -1.44 -9.17 0.01
CA ARG A 78 -1.02 -9.13 1.42
C ARG A 78 0.33 -8.45 1.61
N GLU A 79 1.31 -8.79 0.79
CA GLU A 79 2.64 -8.20 0.80
C GLU A 79 2.61 -6.71 0.46
N PHE A 80 1.89 -6.33 -0.60
CA PHE A 80 1.70 -4.93 -0.97
C PHE A 80 1.12 -4.13 0.20
N LEU A 81 0.02 -4.58 0.81
CA LEU A 81 -0.60 -3.88 1.93
C LEU A 81 0.33 -3.78 3.14
N TRP A 82 0.96 -4.89 3.52
CA TRP A 82 1.65 -5.02 4.80
C TRP A 82 3.07 -4.49 4.77
N ASN A 83 3.78 -4.69 3.66
CA ASN A 83 5.21 -4.43 3.56
C ASN A 83 5.51 -3.14 2.80
N LEU A 84 4.59 -2.62 1.98
CA LEU A 84 4.82 -1.42 1.17
C LEU A 84 3.83 -0.29 1.48
N PHE A 85 2.55 -0.52 1.21
CA PHE A 85 1.53 0.52 1.25
C PHE A 85 1.34 1.11 2.64
N ALA A 86 1.04 0.27 3.64
CA ALA A 86 0.75 0.76 4.98
C ALA A 86 1.97 1.26 5.77
N PRO A 87 3.14 0.58 5.80
CA PRO A 87 4.27 1.04 6.61
C PRO A 87 5.07 2.16 5.96
N HIS A 88 5.07 2.27 4.63
CA HIS A 88 5.89 3.26 3.92
C HIS A 88 5.03 4.34 3.28
N TYR A 89 4.25 4.00 2.25
CA TYR A 89 3.55 5.05 1.48
C TYR A 89 2.56 5.85 2.34
N MET A 90 1.71 5.17 3.12
CA MET A 90 0.75 5.84 4.00
C MET A 90 1.43 6.77 5.02
N GLU A 91 2.58 6.38 5.57
CA GLU A 91 3.34 7.22 6.50
C GLU A 91 4.03 8.39 5.78
N MET A 92 4.55 8.17 4.56
CA MET A 92 5.16 9.20 3.72
C MET A 92 4.18 10.33 3.41
N VAL A 93 2.95 9.98 3.00
CA VAL A 93 1.98 10.98 2.55
C VAL A 93 1.03 11.46 3.63
N LYS A 94 1.11 10.90 4.85
CA LYS A 94 0.17 11.18 5.96
C LYS A 94 -0.03 12.66 6.20
N ALA A 95 1.05 13.41 6.34
CA ALA A 95 1.01 14.84 6.58
C ALA A 95 0.41 15.60 5.37
N ARG A 96 0.80 15.24 4.13
CA ARG A 96 0.21 15.84 2.92
C ARG A 96 -1.30 15.60 2.84
N ALA A 97 -1.76 14.38 3.15
CA ALA A 97 -3.17 14.03 3.14
C ALA A 97 -3.98 14.87 4.16
N TYR A 98 -3.47 15.07 5.38
CA TYR A 98 -4.11 15.95 6.36
C TYR A 98 -4.11 17.43 5.94
N GLU A 99 -3.11 17.87 5.17
CA GLU A 99 -3.00 19.24 4.66
C GLU A 99 -3.81 19.51 3.38
N GLY A 100 -4.57 18.54 2.89
CA GLY A 100 -5.46 18.74 1.74
C GLY A 100 -4.82 18.44 0.39
N ASP A 101 -3.65 17.80 0.35
CA ASP A 101 -3.01 17.40 -0.91
C ASP A 101 -3.89 16.38 -1.66
N THR A 102 -4.39 16.79 -2.83
CA THR A 102 -5.29 15.98 -3.65
C THR A 102 -4.58 14.79 -4.29
N GLY A 103 -3.28 14.88 -4.58
CA GLY A 103 -2.49 13.76 -5.12
C GLY A 103 -2.38 12.60 -4.13
N ALA A 104 -2.02 12.91 -2.88
CA ALA A 104 -1.93 11.95 -1.79
C ALA A 104 -3.30 11.30 -1.49
N ARG A 105 -4.35 12.11 -1.33
CA ARG A 105 -5.71 11.60 -1.04
C ARG A 105 -6.23 10.74 -2.18
N TRP A 106 -6.12 11.19 -3.42
CA TRP A 106 -6.54 10.41 -4.59
C TRP A 106 -5.82 9.06 -4.65
N THR A 107 -4.50 9.06 -4.45
CA THR A 107 -3.67 7.84 -4.52
C THR A 107 -3.99 6.86 -3.40
N LEU A 108 -4.22 7.33 -2.17
CA LEU A 108 -4.71 6.48 -1.07
C LEU A 108 -6.01 5.77 -1.44
N HIS A 109 -6.99 6.50 -1.98
CA HIS A 109 -8.26 5.92 -2.43
C HIS A 109 -8.07 4.98 -3.64
N ALA A 110 -7.20 5.32 -4.60
CA ALA A 110 -6.90 4.48 -5.75
C ALA A 110 -6.32 3.12 -5.31
N CYS A 111 -5.33 3.13 -4.42
CA CYS A 111 -4.74 1.92 -3.85
C CYS A 111 -5.76 1.07 -3.09
N LEU A 112 -6.61 1.68 -2.25
CA LEU A 112 -7.63 0.94 -1.52
C LEU A 112 -8.67 0.30 -2.45
N ARG A 113 -9.21 1.06 -3.42
CA ARG A 113 -10.20 0.52 -4.38
C ARG A 113 -9.66 -0.69 -5.12
N ASP A 114 -8.46 -0.60 -5.66
CA ASP A 114 -7.91 -1.68 -6.46
C ASP A 114 -7.59 -2.89 -5.61
N LEU A 115 -7.01 -2.67 -4.42
CA LEU A 115 -6.73 -3.77 -3.50
C LEU A 115 -8.02 -4.49 -3.08
N LEU A 116 -9.12 -3.77 -2.83
CA LEU A 116 -10.41 -4.38 -2.52
C LEU A 116 -10.97 -5.19 -3.70
N ARG A 117 -10.87 -4.67 -4.93
CA ARG A 117 -11.32 -5.39 -6.14
C ARG A 117 -10.46 -6.62 -6.44
N LEU A 118 -9.15 -6.53 -6.27
CA LEU A 118 -8.22 -7.68 -6.39
C LEU A 118 -8.53 -8.78 -5.38
N LEU A 119 -8.93 -8.41 -4.16
CA LEU A 119 -9.24 -9.34 -3.08
C LEU A 119 -10.69 -9.81 -3.06
N ALA A 120 -11.61 -9.18 -3.81
CA ALA A 120 -13.03 -9.51 -3.77
C ALA A 120 -13.34 -10.98 -4.10
N PRO A 121 -12.68 -11.62 -5.08
CA PRO A 121 -12.86 -13.05 -5.33
C PRO A 121 -12.34 -13.97 -4.20
N ILE A 122 -11.44 -13.49 -3.34
CA ILE A 122 -10.80 -14.27 -2.26
C ILE A 122 -11.48 -14.04 -0.91
N ALA A 123 -11.84 -12.78 -0.60
CA ALA A 123 -12.40 -12.36 0.68
C ALA A 123 -13.68 -11.52 0.46
N PRO A 124 -14.74 -12.12 -0.11
CA PRO A 124 -15.87 -11.39 -0.69
C PRO A 124 -16.67 -10.56 0.31
N PHE A 125 -16.88 -11.05 1.53
CA PHE A 125 -17.69 -10.35 2.52
C PHE A 125 -16.95 -9.15 3.13
N SER A 126 -15.67 -9.34 3.48
CA SER A 126 -14.87 -8.29 4.10
C SER A 126 -14.59 -7.15 3.13
N THR A 127 -14.25 -7.46 1.88
CA THR A 127 -14.00 -6.46 0.84
C THR A 127 -15.27 -5.70 0.49
N ASP A 128 -16.40 -6.38 0.32
CA ASP A 128 -17.69 -5.74 0.04
C ASP A 128 -18.17 -4.84 1.18
N LYS A 129 -18.00 -5.29 2.43
CA LYS A 129 -18.34 -4.47 3.59
C LYS A 129 -17.55 -3.17 3.63
N ILE A 130 -16.23 -3.25 3.40
CA ILE A 130 -15.38 -2.06 3.35
C ILE A 130 -15.78 -1.17 2.18
N TRP A 131 -15.93 -1.75 0.99
CA TRP A 131 -16.25 -1.02 -0.23
C TRP A 131 -17.57 -0.25 -0.08
N ARG A 132 -18.66 -0.89 0.38
CA ARG A 132 -19.94 -0.22 0.59
C ARG A 132 -19.85 0.96 1.55
N SER A 133 -19.07 0.80 2.62
CA SER A 133 -18.85 1.86 3.60
C SER A 133 -18.06 3.05 3.03
N MET A 134 -17.24 2.84 2.01
CA MET A 134 -16.37 3.86 1.41
C MET A 134 -16.96 4.49 0.15
N TYR A 135 -17.57 3.67 -0.71
CA TYR A 135 -17.86 3.99 -2.12
C TYR A 135 -19.31 3.69 -2.53
N GLY A 136 -20.14 3.18 -1.62
CA GLY A 136 -21.58 3.01 -1.84
C GLY A 136 -22.00 1.59 -2.25
N ALA A 137 -22.02 1.30 -3.55
CA ALA A 137 -22.55 0.03 -4.11
C ALA A 137 -21.72 -1.21 -3.71
N SER A 138 -22.00 -2.38 -4.24
CA SER A 138 -21.22 -3.59 -3.94
C SER A 138 -19.95 -3.65 -4.78
N VAL A 139 -18.82 -4.06 -4.19
CA VAL A 139 -17.57 -4.31 -4.94
C VAL A 139 -17.74 -5.41 -6.00
N HIS A 140 -18.69 -6.32 -5.80
CA HIS A 140 -18.96 -7.43 -6.70
C HIS A 140 -19.65 -7.01 -8.01
N ALA A 141 -20.13 -5.76 -8.09
CA ALA A 141 -20.64 -5.16 -9.31
C ALA A 141 -19.56 -4.41 -10.11
N GLU A 142 -18.34 -4.31 -9.57
CA GLU A 142 -17.26 -3.54 -10.16
C GLU A 142 -16.45 -4.36 -11.17
N THR A 143 -15.82 -3.65 -12.10
CA THR A 143 -14.88 -4.27 -13.04
C THR A 143 -13.55 -4.58 -12.36
N PHE A 144 -12.97 -5.72 -12.73
CA PHE A 144 -11.63 -6.09 -12.28
C PHE A 144 -10.61 -5.01 -12.69
N PRO A 145 -9.67 -4.61 -11.82
CA PRO A 145 -8.79 -3.48 -12.09
C PRO A 145 -7.89 -3.73 -13.32
N MET A 146 -7.51 -2.62 -13.94
CA MET A 146 -6.52 -2.56 -15.00
C MET A 146 -5.35 -1.66 -14.56
N PRO A 147 -4.12 -1.92 -15.05
CA PRO A 147 -3.00 -1.03 -14.81
C PRO A 147 -3.33 0.38 -15.30
N ARG A 148 -2.92 1.39 -14.54
CA ARG A 148 -3.15 2.80 -14.87
C ARG A 148 -2.13 3.29 -15.88
N ASP A 149 -2.60 3.94 -16.93
CA ASP A 149 -1.77 4.67 -17.88
C ASP A 149 -1.10 5.89 -17.24
N GLY A 150 0.00 6.35 -17.85
CA GLY A 150 0.71 7.56 -17.43
C GLY A 150 1.53 7.44 -16.14
N ILE A 151 1.53 6.27 -15.50
CA ILE A 151 2.38 5.97 -14.35
C ILE A 151 3.69 5.31 -14.83
N PRO A 152 4.86 5.95 -14.65
CA PRO A 152 6.11 5.36 -15.11
C PRO A 152 6.45 4.10 -14.30
N GLY A 153 6.51 2.94 -14.96
CA GLY A 153 6.85 1.67 -14.30
C GLY A 153 8.23 1.68 -13.61
N SER A 154 9.15 2.53 -14.07
CA SER A 154 10.47 2.74 -13.45
C SER A 154 10.40 3.37 -12.06
N ARG A 155 9.26 3.95 -11.65
CA ARG A 155 9.09 4.45 -10.28
C ARG A 155 9.18 3.33 -9.25
N ALA A 156 8.72 2.14 -9.61
CA ALA A 156 8.81 0.96 -8.74
C ALA A 156 10.25 0.42 -8.60
N ASP A 157 11.22 0.91 -9.38
CA ASP A 157 12.64 0.54 -9.22
C ASP A 157 13.28 1.21 -7.98
N PHE A 158 12.59 2.16 -7.35
CA PHE A 158 13.02 2.80 -6.10
C PHE A 158 12.59 2.05 -4.85
N THR A 159 11.77 0.99 -4.96
CA THR A 159 11.18 0.27 -3.81
C THR A 159 12.22 -0.16 -2.80
N ASP A 160 13.24 -0.91 -3.22
CA ASP A 160 14.26 -1.42 -2.30
C ASP A 160 15.03 -0.30 -1.61
N LYS A 161 15.31 0.79 -2.34
CA LYS A 161 16.04 1.95 -1.82
C LYS A 161 15.21 2.72 -0.79
N ILE A 162 13.93 2.96 -1.06
CA ILE A 162 13.00 3.63 -0.14
C ILE A 162 12.81 2.78 1.12
N VAL A 163 12.56 1.48 0.96
CA VAL A 163 12.38 0.55 2.09
C VAL A 163 13.64 0.47 2.94
N ALA A 164 14.82 0.32 2.32
CA ALA A 164 16.10 0.27 3.03
C ALA A 164 16.40 1.57 3.77
N PHE A 165 16.19 2.73 3.14
CA PHE A 165 16.38 4.02 3.78
C PHE A 165 15.44 4.20 4.99
N ASN A 166 14.16 3.87 4.82
CA ASN A 166 13.20 3.95 5.92
C ASN A 166 13.57 3.04 7.09
N ALA A 167 13.98 1.81 6.80
CA ALA A 167 14.43 0.85 7.80
C ALA A 167 15.67 1.33 8.56
N ASP A 168 16.66 1.90 7.86
CA ASP A 168 17.87 2.47 8.45
C ASP A 168 17.55 3.65 9.37
N VAL A 169 16.70 4.59 8.96
CA VAL A 169 16.30 5.72 9.80
C VAL A 169 15.53 5.25 11.04
N TRP A 170 14.59 4.32 10.90
CA TRP A 170 13.86 3.77 12.05
C TRP A 170 14.78 3.00 13.01
N LYS A 171 15.77 2.29 12.47
CA LYS A 171 16.79 1.61 13.27
C LYS A 171 17.62 2.61 14.07
N ARG A 172 18.12 3.69 13.45
CA ARG A 172 18.87 4.75 14.15
C ARG A 172 18.08 5.37 15.29
N LYS A 173 16.80 5.67 15.08
CA LYS A 173 15.94 6.20 16.16
C LYS A 173 15.80 5.20 17.30
N ARG A 174 15.53 3.93 16.99
CA ARG A 174 15.40 2.86 17.98
C ARG A 174 16.67 2.66 18.79
N ASP A 175 17.82 2.58 18.12
CA ASP A 175 19.13 2.37 18.74
C ASP A 175 19.51 3.57 19.62
N GLY A 176 19.04 4.78 19.27
CA GLY A 176 19.17 5.99 20.09
C GLY A 176 18.10 6.16 21.17
N GLY A 177 17.17 5.22 21.35
CA GLY A 177 16.07 5.34 22.31
C GLY A 177 15.05 6.44 21.98
N LEU A 178 15.03 6.91 20.73
CA LEU A 178 14.15 7.99 20.26
C LEU A 178 12.83 7.44 19.71
N SER A 179 11.74 8.15 19.99
CA SER A 179 10.45 7.90 19.33
C SER A 179 10.52 8.30 17.85
N LEU A 180 9.72 7.64 17.00
CA LEU A 180 9.68 7.89 15.55
C LEU A 180 9.28 9.32 15.19
N ASN A 181 8.58 10.02 16.08
CA ASN A 181 8.18 11.41 15.92
C ASN A 181 9.23 12.41 16.45
N VAL A 182 10.41 11.99 16.92
CA VAL A 182 11.46 12.92 17.32
C VAL A 182 12.28 13.32 16.10
N GLU A 183 12.70 14.58 16.04
CA GLU A 183 13.59 15.07 14.98
C GLU A 183 14.92 14.31 15.00
N LEU A 184 15.46 14.00 13.83
CA LEU A 184 16.75 13.33 13.69
C LEU A 184 17.71 14.21 12.87
N THR A 185 18.87 14.49 13.46
CA THR A 185 19.93 15.28 12.83
C THR A 185 20.97 14.37 12.18
N GLY A 186 21.75 14.92 11.23
CA GLY A 186 22.88 14.21 10.63
C GLY A 186 22.54 13.09 9.64
N VAL A 187 21.28 12.97 9.21
CA VAL A 187 20.87 12.01 8.18
C VAL A 187 20.62 12.74 6.87
N SER A 188 21.49 12.47 5.89
CA SER A 188 21.31 12.95 4.51
C SER A 188 20.48 11.96 3.69
N ILE A 189 19.66 12.49 2.79
CA ILE A 189 18.93 11.67 1.82
C ILE A 189 19.87 11.35 0.65
N PRO A 190 20.02 10.06 0.29
CA PRO A 190 20.82 9.64 -0.86
C PRO A 190 20.45 10.39 -2.16
N PRO A 191 21.41 10.74 -3.03
CA PRO A 191 21.14 11.50 -4.25
C PRO A 191 20.13 10.86 -5.19
N ASP A 192 20.06 9.53 -5.21
CA ASP A 192 19.08 8.77 -6.00
C ASP A 192 17.67 8.82 -5.42
N LEU A 193 17.51 9.08 -4.11
CA LEU A 193 16.22 9.31 -3.46
C LEU A 193 15.78 10.78 -3.46
N LYS A 194 16.53 11.67 -4.13
CA LYS A 194 16.19 13.10 -4.24
C LYS A 194 14.76 13.37 -4.70
N PRO A 195 14.16 12.62 -5.65
CA PRO A 195 12.76 12.84 -6.04
C PRO A 195 11.75 12.69 -4.90
N PHE A 196 12.10 11.95 -3.83
CA PHE A 196 11.24 11.66 -2.69
C PHE A 196 11.58 12.51 -1.46
N GLU A 197 12.52 13.46 -1.58
CA GLU A 197 13.09 14.19 -0.44
C GLU A 197 12.03 14.84 0.45
N GLY A 198 11.03 15.50 -0.15
CA GLY A 198 9.99 16.21 0.60
C GLY A 198 9.23 15.28 1.56
N ASP A 199 8.73 14.15 1.05
CA ASP A 199 8.00 13.18 1.86
C ASP A 199 8.92 12.44 2.85
N LEU A 200 10.14 12.09 2.45
CA LEU A 200 11.10 11.39 3.32
C LEU A 200 11.54 12.27 4.51
N ARG A 201 11.88 13.54 4.26
CA ARG A 201 12.24 14.49 5.35
C ARG A 201 11.09 14.67 6.31
N ARG A 202 9.87 14.81 5.78
CA ARG A 202 8.67 15.04 6.57
C ARG A 202 8.27 13.83 7.40
N MET A 203 8.23 12.64 6.80
CA MET A 203 7.92 11.39 7.50
C MET A 203 8.89 11.13 8.65
N HIS A 204 10.18 11.32 8.40
CA HIS A 204 11.23 11.01 9.37
C HIS A 204 11.62 12.18 10.26
N ARG A 205 11.07 13.38 10.06
CA ARG A 205 11.49 14.62 10.74
C ARG A 205 13.00 14.80 10.68
N LEU A 206 13.55 14.82 9.46
CA LEU A 206 14.97 15.04 9.24
C LEU A 206 15.25 16.55 9.27
N ALA A 207 16.21 16.96 10.10
CA ALA A 207 16.67 18.34 10.13
C ALA A 207 17.18 18.77 8.73
N SER A 208 16.98 20.05 8.39
CA SER A 208 17.41 20.61 7.10
C SER A 208 18.92 20.60 6.95
#